data_AF-A0A7Z8QWL8-F1
#
_entry.id   AF-A0A7Z8QWL8-F1
#
_cell.length_a   1.000
_cell.length_b   1.000
_cell.length_c   1.000
_cell.angle_alpha   90.00
_cell.angle_beta   90.00
_cell.angle_gamma   90.00
#
_symmetry.space_group_name_H-M   'P 1'
#
loop_
_entity.id
_entity.type
_entity.pdbx_description
1 polymer ?
#
loop_
_entity_poly.entity_id
_entity_poly.type
_entity_poly.pdbx_seq_one_letter_code
_entity_poly.pdbx_strand_id
1 'polypeptide(L)'
;MDDSEYLFHGSNVNPPDFNYTLMPKSVAYGNYEALFYNYFGVANIVLKLTKSSGETQLISFGNIEILARKLTAEQATFMVDFILQESEGDLYSCLSATRFSANYHDGGETPQAIFNKLITTIKTLEDILPSVINRPITRISSETRMQNGHQVSDIDEQGLAWLNENISVLEETDDTERAHLHYDNTYYLAQEIQTSVIIEHTDIDENRAIYGFLLELKRIVNKLETEAPKPLKKQVNQDEEGYRSFFSVMGKWLSKVNGVEINQLSDCKQRISRLIHSFNKHIPVAFPNKGLPVLSQKAKANRFYTTIFRSIMEWYYFNKIDWRAQEMLFAIK
;
A
#
# COMPACT_ATOMS: atom_id res chain seq x y z
N MET A 1 -14.78 -33.17 32.36
CA MET A 1 -15.24 -33.40 30.97
C MET A 1 -14.49 -34.62 30.50
N ASP A 2 -15.23 -35.62 30.03
CA ASP A 2 -14.86 -37.03 29.94
C ASP A 2 -13.41 -37.31 29.51
N ASP A 3 -12.66 -37.91 30.43
CA ASP A 3 -11.46 -38.68 30.14
C ASP A 3 -11.89 -39.90 29.30
N SER A 4 -11.95 -39.70 27.99
CA SER A 4 -12.00 -40.78 27.02
C SER A 4 -10.64 -41.49 27.09
N GLU A 5 -10.54 -42.47 27.99
CA GLU A 5 -9.34 -43.28 28.16
C GLU A 5 -9.09 -44.12 26.89
N TYR A 6 -8.30 -43.57 25.98
CA TYR A 6 -7.77 -44.29 24.83
C TYR A 6 -6.76 -45.34 25.31
N LEU A 7 -6.90 -46.59 24.84
CA LEU A 7 -6.06 -47.70 25.26
C LEU A 7 -4.84 -47.84 24.34
N PHE A 8 -3.65 -47.66 24.91
CA PHE A 8 -2.39 -47.98 24.25
C PHE A 8 -2.11 -49.49 24.39
N HIS A 9 -2.13 -50.20 23.25
CA HIS A 9 -1.75 -51.60 23.20
C HIS A 9 -0.27 -51.69 22.85
N GLY A 10 0.55 -52.11 23.82
CA GLY A 10 1.98 -52.38 23.60
C GLY A 10 2.17 -53.74 22.95
N SER A 11 2.87 -53.79 21.82
CA SER A 11 3.31 -55.04 21.19
C SER A 11 4.84 -55.06 21.15
N ASN A 12 5.43 -56.07 21.80
CA ASN A 12 6.87 -56.31 21.75
C ASN A 12 7.21 -56.91 20.39
N VAL A 13 7.93 -56.15 19.55
CA VAL A 13 8.35 -56.64 18.24
C VAL A 13 9.81 -57.13 18.26
N ASN A 14 10.69 -56.58 19.10
CA ASN A 14 11.95 -57.16 19.63
C ASN A 14 12.73 -56.05 20.40
N PRO A 15 13.46 -56.34 21.50
CA PRO A 15 14.29 -55.34 22.17
C PRO A 15 15.35 -54.75 21.21
N PRO A 16 15.55 -53.42 21.14
CA PRO A 16 15.07 -52.38 22.08
C PRO A 16 13.80 -51.62 21.65
N ASP A 17 13.10 -52.05 20.60
CA ASP A 17 12.02 -51.27 20.00
C ASP A 17 10.62 -51.69 20.51
N PHE A 18 9.86 -50.72 21.02
CA PHE A 18 8.48 -50.89 21.51
C PHE A 18 7.49 -50.25 20.54
N ASN A 19 6.48 -51.01 20.10
CA ASN A 19 5.36 -50.48 19.32
C ASN A 19 4.14 -50.26 20.21
N TYR A 20 3.70 -49.00 20.30
CA TYR A 20 2.46 -48.62 20.96
C TYR A 20 1.39 -48.33 19.91
N THR A 21 0.31 -49.11 19.90
CA THR A 21 -0.83 -48.88 19.01
C THR A 21 -1.96 -48.26 19.82
N LEU A 22 -2.33 -47.03 19.47
CA LEU A 22 -3.52 -46.36 20.02
C LEU A 22 -4.75 -46.87 19.27
N MET A 23 -5.69 -47.51 19.97
CA MET A 23 -6.97 -47.92 19.38
C MET A 23 -8.14 -47.26 20.12
N PRO A 24 -9.16 -46.77 19.38
CA PRO A 24 -10.39 -46.30 20.00
C PRO A 24 -11.08 -47.42 20.79
N LYS A 25 -11.88 -47.06 21.79
CA LYS A 25 -12.59 -48.02 22.62
C LYS A 25 -13.65 -48.75 21.79
N SER A 26 -13.76 -50.07 21.96
CA SER A 26 -14.84 -50.85 21.35
C SER A 26 -16.15 -50.53 22.06
N VAL A 27 -17.13 -50.11 21.28
CA VAL A 27 -18.55 -50.00 21.66
C VAL A 27 -19.23 -51.34 21.41
N ALA A 28 -20.37 -51.59 22.06
CA ALA A 28 -21.20 -52.77 21.81
C ALA A 28 -21.49 -52.95 20.31
N TYR A 29 -21.62 -54.21 19.87
CA TYR A 29 -21.82 -54.61 18.46
C TYR A 29 -20.62 -54.46 17.52
N GLY A 30 -19.38 -54.44 18.05
CA GLY A 30 -18.17 -54.48 17.22
C GLY A 30 -17.81 -53.17 16.53
N ASN A 31 -18.45 -52.06 16.94
CA ASN A 31 -18.11 -50.71 16.49
C ASN A 31 -17.08 -50.09 17.42
N TYR A 32 -16.30 -49.13 16.93
CA TYR A 32 -15.34 -48.37 17.74
C TYR A 32 -15.82 -46.93 17.94
N GLU A 33 -15.44 -46.31 19.05
CA GLU A 33 -15.66 -44.87 19.26
C GLU A 33 -14.89 -44.05 18.23
N ALA A 34 -15.50 -42.96 17.75
CA ALA A 34 -14.85 -42.07 16.80
C ALA A 34 -13.85 -41.16 17.55
N LEU A 35 -12.59 -41.14 17.10
CA LEU A 35 -11.55 -40.23 17.60
C LEU A 35 -11.91 -38.74 17.41
N PHE A 36 -12.68 -38.43 16.36
CA PHE A 36 -13.10 -37.07 16.04
C PHE A 36 -14.61 -37.03 15.83
N TYR A 37 -15.34 -36.59 16.86
CA TYR A 37 -16.78 -36.41 16.81
C TYR A 37 -17.12 -34.93 16.59
N ASN A 38 -17.92 -34.62 15.56
CA ASN A 38 -18.31 -33.26 15.18
C ASN A 38 -17.12 -32.28 14.99
N TYR A 39 -15.93 -32.79 14.68
CA TYR A 39 -14.75 -31.98 14.43
C TYR A 39 -14.46 -31.89 12.94
N PHE A 40 -14.17 -30.68 12.46
CA PHE A 40 -13.86 -30.39 11.07
C PHE A 40 -12.73 -29.37 11.01
N GLY A 41 -11.61 -29.71 10.36
CA GLY A 41 -10.45 -28.82 10.29
C GLY A 41 -9.12 -29.56 10.43
N VAL A 42 -8.12 -28.88 10.97
CA VAL A 42 -6.77 -29.43 11.17
C VAL A 42 -6.51 -29.68 12.64
N ALA A 43 -6.29 -30.93 13.01
CA ALA A 43 -5.85 -31.31 14.35
C ALA A 43 -4.32 -31.48 14.37
N ASN A 44 -3.67 -30.99 15.43
CA ASN A 44 -2.26 -31.26 15.69
C ASN A 44 -2.18 -32.37 16.74
N ILE A 45 -1.42 -33.43 16.44
CA ILE A 45 -1.16 -34.49 17.41
C ILE A 45 0.16 -34.21 18.13
N VAL A 46 0.08 -34.10 19.46
CA VAL A 46 1.23 -33.93 20.34
C VAL A 46 1.30 -35.10 21.31
N LEU A 47 2.41 -35.83 21.31
CA LEU A 47 2.72 -36.83 22.31
C LEU A 47 3.49 -36.19 23.46
N LYS A 48 3.00 -36.39 24.68
CA LYS A 48 3.71 -36.04 25.90
C LYS A 48 4.35 -37.29 26.48
N LEU A 49 5.67 -37.38 26.37
CA LEU A 49 6.47 -38.42 27.00
C LEU A 49 6.91 -37.93 28.38
N THR A 50 6.65 -38.71 29.42
CA THR A 50 7.13 -38.43 30.78
C THR A 50 8.16 -39.49 31.12
N LYS A 51 9.44 -39.11 31.26
CA LYS A 51 10.49 -40.03 31.70
C LYS A 51 10.34 -40.33 33.19
N SER A 52 10.86 -41.47 33.63
CA SER A 52 10.92 -41.87 35.04
C SER A 52 11.65 -40.86 35.94
N SER A 53 12.47 -39.97 35.35
CA SER A 53 13.18 -38.88 36.02
C SER A 53 12.32 -37.62 36.26
N GLY A 54 11.07 -37.59 35.80
CA GLY A 54 10.18 -36.43 35.89
C GLY A 54 10.32 -35.43 34.73
N GLU A 55 11.29 -35.61 33.83
CA GLU A 55 11.41 -34.80 32.62
C GLU A 55 10.29 -35.14 31.62
N THR A 56 9.52 -34.12 31.23
CA THR A 56 8.51 -34.22 30.18
C THR A 56 9.02 -33.70 28.85
N GLN A 57 8.93 -34.52 27.82
CA GLN A 57 9.24 -34.16 26.44
C GLN A 57 7.95 -34.16 25.61
N LEU A 58 7.69 -33.06 24.90
CA LEU A 58 6.58 -32.93 23.96
C LEU A 58 7.10 -33.18 22.54
N ILE A 59 6.50 -34.12 21.83
CA ILE A 59 6.82 -34.44 20.44
C ILE A 59 5.56 -34.18 19.60
N SER A 60 5.61 -33.19 18.72
CA SER A 60 4.52 -32.92 17.75
C SER A 60 4.74 -33.77 16.50
N PHE A 61 3.72 -34.53 16.11
CA PHE A 61 3.74 -35.42 14.94
C PHE A 61 3.28 -34.71 13.66
N GLY A 62 2.84 -33.46 13.78
CA GLY A 62 2.34 -32.65 12.67
C GLY A 62 0.82 -32.56 12.62
N ASN A 63 0.36 -31.97 11.53
CA ASN A 63 -1.02 -31.58 11.31
C ASN A 63 -1.76 -32.65 10.51
N ILE A 64 -2.89 -33.13 11.04
CA ILE A 64 -3.81 -34.05 10.36
C ILE A 64 -5.05 -33.26 9.95
N GLU A 65 -5.41 -33.35 8.67
CA GLU A 65 -6.67 -32.81 8.18
C GLU A 65 -7.80 -33.83 8.40
N ILE A 66 -8.86 -33.38 9.06
CA ILE A 66 -10.06 -34.18 9.31
C ILE A 66 -11.14 -33.71 8.36
N LEU A 67 -11.51 -34.60 7.44
CA LEU A 67 -12.53 -34.35 6.42
C LEU A 67 -13.93 -34.52 7.03
N ALA A 68 -14.83 -33.58 6.74
CA ALA A 68 -16.22 -33.65 7.20
C ALA A 68 -17.10 -34.36 6.17
N ARG A 69 -18.17 -34.99 6.66
CA ARG A 69 -19.28 -35.42 5.80
C ARG A 69 -19.93 -34.21 5.14
N LYS A 70 -20.49 -34.38 3.95
CA LYS A 70 -21.15 -33.31 3.18
C LYS A 70 -22.12 -32.44 4.00
N LEU A 71 -22.88 -33.04 4.91
CA LEU A 71 -23.87 -32.35 5.75
C LEU A 71 -23.23 -31.38 6.78
N THR A 72 -22.13 -31.81 7.41
CA THR A 72 -21.35 -30.96 8.34
C THR A 72 -20.57 -29.87 7.60
N ALA A 73 -20.12 -30.13 6.37
CA ALA A 73 -19.47 -29.12 5.52
C ALA A 73 -20.44 -28.00 5.08
N GLU A 74 -21.70 -28.34 4.79
CA GLU A 74 -22.74 -27.35 4.48
C GLU A 74 -23.06 -26.48 5.71
N GLN A 75 -23.19 -27.07 6.89
CA GLN A 75 -23.35 -26.32 8.15
C GLN A 75 -22.18 -25.38 8.43
N ALA A 76 -20.94 -25.83 8.21
CA ALA A 76 -19.76 -24.97 8.36
C ALA A 76 -19.78 -23.79 7.37
N THR A 77 -20.30 -23.99 6.16
CA THR A 77 -20.46 -22.90 5.17
C THR A 77 -21.45 -21.86 5.68
N PHE A 78 -22.60 -22.30 6.20
CA PHE A 78 -23.59 -21.40 6.82
C PHE A 78 -23.04 -20.64 8.03
N MET A 79 -22.23 -21.30 8.87
CA MET A 79 -21.59 -20.63 10.02
C MET A 79 -20.62 -19.53 9.56
N VAL A 80 -19.81 -19.80 8.53
CA VAL A 80 -18.90 -18.80 7.97
C VAL A 80 -19.66 -17.65 7.33
N ASP A 81 -20.72 -17.93 6.57
CA ASP A 81 -21.59 -16.91 5.98
C ASP A 81 -22.28 -16.04 7.04
N PHE A 82 -22.73 -16.65 8.15
CA PHE A 82 -23.33 -15.92 9.27
C PHE A 82 -22.32 -15.00 9.98
N ILE A 83 -21.12 -15.52 10.30
CA ILE A 83 -20.06 -14.72 10.93
C ILE A 83 -19.74 -13.50 10.07
N LEU A 84 -19.76 -13.63 8.75
CA LEU A 84 -19.45 -12.52 7.84
C LEU A 84 -20.53 -11.47 7.70
N GLN A 85 -21.79 -11.89 7.74
CA GLN A 85 -22.90 -10.95 7.77
C GLN A 85 -22.84 -10.11 9.04
N GLU A 86 -22.47 -10.72 10.15
CA GLU A 86 -22.36 -10.04 11.45
C GLU A 86 -21.06 -9.23 11.58
N SER A 87 -19.95 -9.70 11.00
CA SER A 87 -18.61 -9.09 11.14
C SER A 87 -18.28 -8.08 10.03
N GLU A 88 -19.26 -7.63 9.24
CA GLU A 88 -19.08 -6.73 8.09
C GLU A 88 -17.94 -7.15 7.12
N GLY A 89 -17.58 -8.44 7.06
CA GLY A 89 -16.48 -8.93 6.23
C GLY A 89 -15.08 -8.91 6.86
N ASP A 90 -14.90 -8.59 8.15
CA ASP A 90 -13.58 -8.49 8.80
C ASP A 90 -13.03 -9.83 9.35
N LEU A 91 -13.05 -10.88 8.52
CA LEU A 91 -12.49 -12.21 8.87
C LEU A 91 -10.95 -12.26 8.86
N TYR A 92 -10.29 -11.18 8.43
CA TYR A 92 -8.84 -11.07 8.54
C TYR A 92 -8.36 -11.05 9.99
N SER A 93 -9.18 -10.53 10.91
CA SER A 93 -8.93 -10.61 12.35
C SER A 93 -8.91 -12.07 12.86
N CYS A 94 -9.76 -12.93 12.32
CA CYS A 94 -9.88 -14.34 12.72
C CYS A 94 -8.81 -15.24 12.08
N LEU A 95 -8.37 -14.92 10.86
CA LEU A 95 -7.34 -15.69 10.13
C LEU A 95 -5.91 -15.20 10.41
N SER A 96 -5.72 -13.95 10.84
CA SER A 96 -4.40 -13.41 11.18
C SER A 96 -3.78 -14.13 12.39
N ALA A 97 -4.61 -14.47 13.39
CA ALA A 97 -4.18 -15.13 14.61
C ALA A 97 -3.54 -16.51 14.38
N THR A 98 -3.86 -17.19 13.27
CA THR A 98 -3.36 -18.55 12.97
C THR A 98 -2.30 -18.61 11.86
N ARG A 99 -2.07 -17.52 11.10
CA ARG A 99 -1.10 -17.52 9.99
C ARG A 99 0.07 -16.54 10.11
N PHE A 100 0.07 -15.64 11.09
CA PHE A 100 1.14 -14.66 11.28
C PHE A 100 2.01 -14.95 12.52
N SER A 101 2.58 -16.15 12.59
CA SER A 101 3.72 -16.42 13.46
C SER A 101 5.02 -15.88 12.84
N ALA A 102 5.13 -14.55 12.72
CA ALA A 102 6.36 -13.76 12.70
C ALA A 102 6.02 -12.29 12.38
N ASN A 103 6.20 -11.41 13.37
CA ASN A 103 6.22 -9.94 13.24
C ASN A 103 4.88 -9.20 13.05
N TYR A 104 3.78 -9.68 13.64
CA TYR A 104 2.65 -8.78 13.92
C TYR A 104 2.99 -7.95 15.17
N HIS A 105 3.38 -6.69 14.97
CA HIS A 105 3.50 -5.75 16.07
C HIS A 105 2.09 -5.32 16.48
N ASP A 106 1.71 -5.69 17.70
CA ASP A 106 0.48 -5.29 18.37
C ASP A 106 0.37 -3.75 18.34
N GLY A 107 -0.65 -3.23 17.65
CA GLY A 107 -0.89 -1.79 17.47
C GLY A 107 -1.03 -1.27 16.03
N GLY A 108 -0.95 -2.13 15.01
CA GLY A 108 -1.25 -1.73 13.62
C GLY A 108 -2.75 -1.65 13.32
N GLU A 109 -3.17 -0.63 12.56
CA GLU A 109 -4.53 -0.58 12.03
C GLU A 109 -4.82 -1.77 11.09
N THR A 110 -6.09 -2.19 11.01
CA THR A 110 -6.45 -3.36 10.19
C THR A 110 -6.11 -3.13 8.71
N PRO A 111 -5.70 -4.16 7.95
CA PRO A 111 -5.43 -4.03 6.52
C PRO A 111 -6.60 -3.40 5.73
N GLN A 112 -7.84 -3.64 6.17
CA GLN A 112 -9.04 -3.03 5.62
C GLN A 112 -9.14 -1.53 5.90
N ALA A 113 -8.76 -1.07 7.10
CA ALA A 113 -8.70 0.36 7.41
C ALA A 113 -7.68 1.09 6.54
N ILE A 114 -6.49 0.49 6.33
CA ILE A 114 -5.46 1.02 5.40
C ILE A 114 -6.00 1.09 3.97
N PHE A 115 -6.71 0.06 3.53
CA PHE A 115 -7.33 0.02 2.21
C PHE A 115 -8.42 1.08 2.02
N ASN A 116 -9.28 1.28 3.02
CA ASN A 116 -10.31 2.32 3.00
C ASN A 116 -9.70 3.73 3.03
N LYS A 117 -8.65 3.94 3.84
CA LYS A 117 -7.89 5.20 3.84
C LYS A 117 -7.22 5.43 2.49
N LEU A 118 -6.75 4.38 1.81
CA LEU A 118 -6.13 4.48 0.49
C LEU A 118 -7.16 4.95 -0.54
N ILE A 119 -8.34 4.33 -0.57
CA ILE A 119 -9.42 4.70 -1.48
C ILE A 119 -9.84 6.15 -1.27
N THR A 120 -10.03 6.57 -0.02
CA THR A 120 -10.42 7.95 0.30
C THR A 120 -9.33 8.94 -0.09
N THR A 121 -8.05 8.62 0.18
CA THR A 121 -6.91 9.46 -0.22
C THR A 121 -6.82 9.60 -1.74
N ILE A 122 -6.98 8.51 -2.50
CA ILE A 122 -6.99 8.56 -3.97
C ILE A 122 -8.13 9.45 -4.49
N LYS A 123 -9.34 9.32 -3.93
CA LYS A 123 -10.48 10.18 -4.30
C LYS A 123 -10.16 11.66 -4.05
N THR A 124 -9.62 12.00 -2.87
CA THR A 124 -9.25 13.40 -2.57
C THR A 124 -8.19 13.94 -3.52
N LEU A 125 -7.24 13.10 -3.94
CA LEU A 125 -6.23 13.49 -4.93
C LEU A 125 -6.86 13.68 -6.32
N GLU A 126 -7.77 12.81 -6.76
CA GLU A 126 -8.47 12.97 -8.04
C GLU A 126 -9.26 14.27 -8.13
N ASP A 127 -9.87 14.71 -7.04
CA ASP A 127 -10.66 15.95 -7.00
C ASP A 127 -9.77 17.22 -7.05
N ILE A 128 -8.61 17.19 -6.38
CA ILE A 128 -7.80 18.39 -6.15
C ILE A 128 -6.66 18.53 -7.15
N LEU A 129 -6.05 17.42 -7.58
CA LEU A 129 -4.87 17.42 -8.45
C LEU A 129 -5.09 18.16 -9.79
N PRO A 130 -6.26 18.11 -10.46
CA PRO A 130 -6.51 18.90 -11.66
C PRO A 130 -6.35 20.41 -11.43
N SER A 131 -6.74 20.91 -10.25
CA SER A 131 -6.60 22.33 -9.90
C SER A 131 -5.14 22.74 -9.74
N VAL A 132 -4.31 21.83 -9.21
CA VAL A 132 -2.86 22.03 -9.11
C VAL A 132 -2.18 21.98 -10.48
N ILE A 133 -2.63 21.09 -11.35
CA ILE A 133 -2.13 20.96 -12.72
C ILE A 133 -2.41 22.22 -13.54
N ASN A 134 -3.60 22.82 -13.38
CA ASN A 134 -3.97 24.03 -14.10
C ASN A 134 -3.20 25.28 -13.64
N ARG A 135 -2.78 25.32 -12.37
CA ARG A 135 -2.06 26.45 -11.77
C ARG A 135 -0.98 25.95 -10.80
N PRO A 136 0.14 25.43 -11.32
CA PRO A 136 1.24 24.97 -10.48
C PRO A 136 1.91 26.14 -9.77
N ILE A 137 2.46 25.88 -8.59
CA ILE A 137 3.40 26.83 -7.99
C ILE A 137 4.69 26.75 -8.82
N THR A 138 5.22 27.91 -9.21
CA THR A 138 6.48 28.03 -9.94
C THR A 138 7.49 28.84 -9.13
N ARG A 139 8.77 28.59 -9.40
CA ARG A 139 9.87 29.45 -8.96
C ARG A 139 10.28 30.30 -10.14
N ILE A 140 10.23 31.62 -9.94
CA ILE A 140 10.70 32.58 -10.93
C ILE A 140 12.23 32.72 -10.81
N SER A 141 12.91 32.70 -11.94
CA SER A 141 14.32 33.10 -12.07
C SER A 141 14.48 34.05 -13.25
N SER A 142 15.57 34.79 -13.29
CA SER A 142 15.98 35.59 -14.45
C SER A 142 17.23 34.99 -15.07
N GLU A 143 17.25 34.93 -16.40
CA GLU A 143 18.44 34.55 -17.16
C GLU A 143 18.70 35.59 -18.24
N THR A 144 19.94 36.06 -18.33
CA THR A 144 20.34 37.00 -19.37
C THR A 144 20.49 36.25 -20.70
N ARG A 145 19.71 36.63 -21.72
CA ARG A 145 19.79 36.03 -23.06
C ARG A 145 19.78 37.11 -24.14
N MET A 146 20.41 36.79 -25.27
CA MET A 146 20.27 37.59 -26.48
C MET A 146 18.87 37.37 -27.06
N GLN A 147 18.15 38.46 -27.28
CA GLN A 147 16.84 38.46 -27.91
C GLN A 147 16.87 39.31 -29.17
N ASN A 148 15.97 38.98 -30.10
CA ASN A 148 15.72 39.84 -31.23
C ASN A 148 15.03 41.12 -30.74
N GLY A 149 15.56 42.28 -31.11
CA GLY A 149 15.05 43.53 -30.57
C GLY A 149 13.60 43.84 -30.98
N HIS A 150 13.10 43.30 -32.09
CA HIS A 150 11.68 43.44 -32.44
C HIS A 150 10.72 42.77 -31.44
N GLN A 151 11.20 41.87 -30.59
CA GLN A 151 10.39 41.13 -29.60
C GLN A 151 10.46 41.75 -28.21
N VAL A 152 11.35 42.72 -27.99
CA VAL A 152 11.59 43.34 -26.70
C VAL A 152 10.87 44.69 -26.67
N SER A 153 9.83 44.80 -25.86
CA SER A 153 9.12 46.08 -25.68
C SER A 153 9.81 46.98 -24.66
N ASP A 154 10.39 46.38 -23.62
CA ASP A 154 10.94 47.08 -22.48
C ASP A 154 12.40 46.68 -22.28
N ILE A 155 13.27 47.66 -22.14
CA ILE A 155 14.70 47.47 -21.96
C ILE A 155 15.06 47.73 -20.50
N ASP A 156 15.51 46.68 -19.82
CA ASP A 156 16.07 46.78 -18.46
C ASP A 156 17.42 47.53 -18.47
N GLU A 157 17.85 48.01 -17.30
CA GLU A 157 19.16 48.69 -17.12
C GLU A 157 20.34 47.89 -17.71
N GLN A 158 20.29 46.56 -17.60
CA GLN A 158 21.30 45.68 -18.18
C GLN A 158 21.29 45.70 -19.71
N GLY A 159 20.11 45.78 -20.34
CA GLY A 159 19.99 45.90 -21.79
C GLY A 159 20.47 47.25 -22.30
N LEU A 160 20.24 48.32 -21.55
CA LEU A 160 20.79 49.65 -21.85
C LEU A 160 22.32 49.66 -21.75
N ALA A 161 22.88 49.05 -20.70
CA ALA A 161 24.33 48.92 -20.54
C ALA A 161 24.96 48.15 -21.71
N TRP A 162 24.33 47.05 -22.14
CA TRP A 162 24.80 46.27 -23.28
C TRP A 162 24.69 47.04 -24.60
N LEU A 163 23.61 47.78 -24.83
CA LEU A 163 23.46 48.64 -26.02
C LEU A 163 24.51 49.74 -26.07
N ASN A 164 24.85 50.34 -24.93
CA ASN A 164 25.90 51.34 -24.85
C ASN A 164 27.28 50.77 -25.25
N GLU A 165 27.54 49.51 -24.95
CA GLU A 165 28.76 48.81 -25.40
C GLU A 165 28.68 48.37 -26.88
N ASN A 166 27.48 48.18 -27.42
CA ASN A 166 27.24 47.59 -28.74
C ASN A 166 26.34 48.46 -29.63
N ILE A 167 26.65 49.76 -29.74
CA ILE A 167 25.86 50.75 -30.52
C ILE A 167 25.71 50.36 -31.99
N SER A 168 26.64 49.58 -32.55
CA SER A 168 26.62 49.13 -33.95
C SER A 168 25.41 48.26 -34.32
N VAL A 169 24.68 47.72 -33.34
CA VAL A 169 23.48 46.88 -33.59
C VAL A 169 22.20 47.71 -33.75
N LEU A 170 22.29 49.05 -33.60
CA LEU A 170 21.17 49.96 -33.74
C LEU A 170 20.98 50.35 -35.21
N GLU A 171 19.74 50.26 -35.68
CA GLU A 171 19.31 50.71 -36.99
C GLU A 171 18.23 51.77 -36.85
N GLU A 172 18.23 52.74 -37.76
CA GLU A 172 17.19 53.74 -37.84
C GLU A 172 15.86 53.08 -38.20
N THR A 173 14.80 53.46 -37.49
CA THR A 173 13.46 52.95 -37.72
C THR A 173 12.45 54.09 -37.77
N ASP A 174 11.42 53.94 -38.58
CA ASP A 174 10.27 54.85 -38.59
C ASP A 174 9.18 54.42 -37.59
N ASP A 175 9.34 53.24 -36.98
CA ASP A 175 8.37 52.64 -36.06
C ASP A 175 8.57 53.17 -34.63
N THR A 176 7.81 54.22 -34.28
CA THR A 176 7.88 54.88 -32.98
C THR A 176 7.42 54.01 -31.81
N GLU A 177 6.61 52.98 -32.04
CA GLU A 177 6.10 52.11 -30.98
C GLU A 177 7.11 51.03 -30.58
N ARG A 178 7.99 50.65 -31.52
CA ARG A 178 9.00 49.61 -31.30
C ARG A 178 10.40 50.16 -31.10
N ALA A 179 10.60 51.45 -31.31
CA ALA A 179 11.88 52.10 -31.11
C ALA A 179 12.38 51.93 -29.66
N HIS A 180 13.64 51.54 -29.55
CA HIS A 180 14.32 51.34 -28.27
C HIS A 180 14.96 52.62 -27.75
N LEU A 181 15.44 53.46 -28.66
CA LEU A 181 16.10 54.72 -28.35
C LEU A 181 15.58 55.81 -29.29
N HIS A 182 15.56 57.04 -28.79
CA HIS A 182 15.21 58.22 -29.57
C HIS A 182 16.30 59.28 -29.35
N TYR A 183 16.95 59.69 -30.43
CA TYR A 183 18.02 60.68 -30.41
C TYR A 183 17.93 61.58 -31.63
N ASP A 184 18.01 62.90 -31.42
CA ASP A 184 18.01 63.93 -32.46
C ASP A 184 16.92 63.77 -33.54
N ASN A 185 15.68 63.53 -33.10
CA ASN A 185 14.50 63.35 -33.94
C ASN A 185 14.51 62.09 -34.83
N THR A 186 15.41 61.15 -34.55
CA THR A 186 15.52 59.84 -35.18
C THR A 186 15.27 58.74 -34.15
N TYR A 187 14.55 57.71 -34.56
CA TYR A 187 14.27 56.54 -33.72
C TYR A 187 15.20 55.40 -34.10
N TYR A 188 15.69 54.67 -33.11
CA TYR A 188 16.61 53.57 -33.27
C TYR A 188 16.04 52.29 -32.67
N LEU A 189 16.14 51.21 -33.43
CA LEU A 189 15.79 49.87 -33.03
C LEU A 189 17.06 49.01 -33.02
N ALA A 190 17.24 48.23 -31.96
CA ALA A 190 18.33 47.26 -31.92
C ALA A 190 17.93 46.00 -32.69
N GLN A 191 18.78 45.47 -33.57
CA GLN A 191 18.53 44.16 -34.19
C GLN A 191 18.57 43.03 -33.15
N GLU A 192 19.54 43.12 -32.25
CA GLU A 192 19.74 42.20 -31.14
C GLU A 192 19.97 42.98 -29.86
N ILE A 193 19.45 42.47 -28.74
CA ILE A 193 19.67 43.07 -27.43
C ILE A 193 19.80 41.99 -26.36
N GLN A 194 20.76 42.17 -25.46
CA GLN A 194 20.91 41.30 -24.31
C GLN A 194 19.97 41.76 -23.18
N THR A 195 18.93 40.99 -22.88
CA THR A 195 17.97 41.32 -21.82
C THR A 195 17.74 40.17 -20.85
N SER A 196 17.24 40.51 -19.66
CA SER A 196 16.87 39.54 -18.64
C SER A 196 15.52 38.92 -18.99
N VAL A 197 15.48 37.60 -19.17
CA VAL A 197 14.25 36.86 -19.44
C VAL A 197 13.78 36.20 -18.15
N ILE A 198 12.52 36.43 -17.82
CA ILE A 198 11.86 35.77 -16.69
C ILE A 198 11.55 34.33 -17.08
N ILE A 199 12.11 33.36 -16.35
CA ILE A 199 11.88 31.94 -16.55
C ILE A 199 11.13 31.38 -15.34
N GLU A 200 10.02 30.71 -15.61
CA GLU A 200 9.25 30.00 -14.60
C GLU A 200 9.68 28.52 -14.52
N HIS A 201 10.09 28.09 -13.34
CA HIS A 201 10.45 26.69 -13.07
C HIS A 201 9.36 25.99 -12.28
N THR A 202 8.86 24.88 -12.82
CA THR A 202 7.93 23.97 -12.14
C THR A 202 8.62 22.96 -11.22
N ASP A 203 9.94 22.78 -11.36
CA ASP A 203 10.72 21.82 -10.59
C ASP A 203 11.10 22.37 -9.21
N ILE A 204 10.09 22.47 -8.35
CA ILE A 204 10.20 22.98 -6.97
C ILE A 204 9.89 21.86 -5.96
N ASP A 205 10.32 22.04 -4.72
CA ASP A 205 10.15 21.03 -3.66
C ASP A 205 8.69 20.66 -3.43
N GLU A 206 7.76 21.60 -3.60
CA GLU A 206 6.34 21.34 -3.46
C GLU A 206 5.81 20.34 -4.50
N ASN A 207 6.18 20.54 -5.77
CA ASN A 207 5.78 19.68 -6.87
C ASN A 207 6.48 18.32 -6.79
N ARG A 208 7.75 18.32 -6.35
CA ARG A 208 8.53 17.12 -6.07
C ARG A 208 7.92 16.27 -4.96
N ALA A 209 7.37 16.89 -3.92
CA ALA A 209 6.73 16.18 -2.82
C ALA A 209 5.40 15.53 -3.24
N ILE A 210 4.56 16.25 -4.00
CA ILE A 210 3.31 15.68 -4.55
C ILE A 210 3.63 14.49 -5.47
N TYR A 211 4.61 14.67 -6.36
CA TYR A 211 5.03 13.61 -7.27
C TYR A 211 5.58 12.39 -6.52
N GLY A 212 6.43 12.62 -5.52
CA GLY A 212 6.98 11.57 -4.66
C GLY A 212 5.90 10.80 -3.90
N PHE A 213 4.87 11.50 -3.40
CA PHE A 213 3.74 10.87 -2.74
C PHE A 213 2.94 9.96 -3.67
N LEU A 214 2.63 10.40 -4.90
CA LEU A 214 1.92 9.58 -5.88
C LEU A 214 2.69 8.28 -6.19
N LEU A 215 4.02 8.37 -6.30
CA LEU A 215 4.88 7.19 -6.49
C LEU A 215 4.86 6.26 -5.26
N GLU A 216 4.83 6.80 -4.06
CA GLU A 216 4.77 6.01 -2.83
C GLU A 216 3.42 5.29 -2.71
N LEU A 217 2.29 5.95 -3.03
CA LEU A 217 0.99 5.29 -3.09
C LEU A 217 0.99 4.12 -4.08
N LYS A 218 1.59 4.31 -5.27
CA LYS A 218 1.74 3.23 -6.25
C LYS A 218 2.57 2.07 -5.70
N ARG A 219 3.64 2.37 -4.95
CA ARG A 219 4.49 1.36 -4.32
C ARG A 219 3.72 0.56 -3.26
N ILE A 220 2.93 1.23 -2.43
CA ILE A 220 2.11 0.59 -1.39
C ILE A 220 1.06 -0.33 -2.04
N VAL A 221 0.36 0.14 -3.07
CA VAL A 221 -0.61 -0.67 -3.81
C VAL A 221 0.03 -1.92 -4.41
N ASN A 222 1.21 -1.79 -5.02
CA ASN A 222 1.95 -2.94 -5.55
C ASN A 222 2.37 -3.92 -4.44
N LYS A 223 2.73 -3.44 -3.25
CA LYS A 223 3.05 -4.30 -2.11
C LYS A 223 1.82 -5.08 -1.64
N LEU A 224 0.69 -4.39 -1.47
CA LEU A 224 -0.59 -5.02 -1.11
C LEU A 224 -1.00 -6.08 -2.15
N GLU A 225 -0.72 -5.85 -3.43
CA GLU A 225 -1.03 -6.81 -4.51
C GLU A 225 -0.13 -8.05 -4.44
N THR A 226 1.15 -7.88 -4.08
CA THR A 226 2.08 -9.00 -3.91
C THR A 226 1.83 -9.82 -2.65
N GLU A 227 1.39 -9.16 -1.57
CA GLU A 227 1.10 -9.76 -0.27
C GLU A 227 -0.33 -10.33 -0.19
N ALA A 228 -1.22 -9.92 -1.10
CA ALA A 228 -2.56 -10.46 -1.18
C ALA A 228 -2.53 -12.00 -1.30
N PRO A 229 -3.34 -12.71 -0.49
CA PRO A 229 -3.34 -14.17 -0.50
C PRO A 229 -3.72 -14.68 -1.89
N LYS A 230 -2.70 -15.20 -2.60
CA LYS A 230 -2.90 -15.87 -3.89
C LYS A 230 -3.90 -17.00 -3.67
N PRO A 231 -4.85 -17.21 -4.60
CA PRO A 231 -5.79 -18.31 -4.49
C PRO A 231 -4.98 -19.58 -4.25
N LEU A 232 -5.29 -20.29 -3.15
CA LEU A 232 -4.70 -21.58 -2.83
C LEU A 232 -4.73 -22.40 -4.12
N LYS A 233 -3.56 -22.70 -4.69
CA LYS A 233 -3.46 -23.60 -5.84
C LYS A 233 -4.33 -24.79 -5.49
N LYS A 234 -5.34 -25.08 -6.32
CA LYS A 234 -6.30 -26.18 -6.15
C LYS A 234 -5.55 -27.36 -5.54
N GLN A 235 -5.60 -27.51 -4.21
CA GLN A 235 -5.10 -28.70 -3.60
C GLN A 235 -6.02 -29.79 -4.14
N VAL A 236 -5.36 -30.81 -4.67
CA VAL A 236 -5.91 -31.93 -5.41
C VAL A 236 -7.31 -32.24 -4.91
N ASN A 237 -8.28 -32.25 -5.83
CA ASN A 237 -9.62 -32.75 -5.59
C ASN A 237 -9.50 -34.15 -4.97
N GLN A 238 -9.53 -34.26 -3.64
CA GLN A 238 -9.93 -35.46 -2.94
C GLN A 238 -11.35 -35.22 -2.46
N ASP A 239 -12.27 -35.08 -3.43
CA ASP A 239 -13.67 -35.46 -3.20
C ASP A 239 -13.69 -37.01 -3.15
N GLU A 240 -13.08 -37.59 -2.10
CA GLU A 240 -13.22 -39.01 -1.82
C GLU A 240 -14.59 -39.22 -1.15
N GLU A 241 -15.46 -39.96 -1.84
CA GLU A 241 -16.66 -40.62 -1.31
C GLU A 241 -17.51 -39.81 -0.29
N GLY A 242 -17.84 -38.57 -0.62
CA GLY A 242 -18.80 -37.76 0.15
C GLY A 242 -18.22 -36.99 1.36
N TYR A 243 -16.90 -36.99 1.51
CA TYR A 243 -16.18 -36.17 2.47
C TYR A 243 -15.59 -34.90 1.80
N ARG A 244 -15.57 -33.79 2.52
CA ARG A 244 -15.04 -32.49 2.06
C ARG A 244 -13.98 -31.97 3.02
N SER A 245 -12.94 -31.38 2.44
CA SER A 245 -11.90 -30.63 3.15
C SER A 245 -12.40 -29.26 3.62
N PHE A 246 -11.93 -28.82 4.79
CA PHE A 246 -12.18 -27.46 5.30
C PHE A 246 -11.57 -26.40 4.38
N PHE A 247 -10.37 -26.65 3.86
CA PHE A 247 -9.68 -25.73 2.97
C PHE A 247 -10.35 -25.63 1.60
N SER A 248 -11.06 -26.66 1.12
CA SER A 248 -11.79 -26.57 -0.15
C SER A 248 -13.07 -25.74 -0.04
N VAL A 249 -13.76 -25.82 1.11
CA VAL A 249 -14.93 -24.99 1.44
C VAL A 249 -14.50 -23.54 1.66
N MET A 250 -13.51 -23.32 2.52
CA MET A 250 -12.93 -21.99 2.78
C MET A 250 -12.23 -21.40 1.57
N GLY A 251 -11.64 -22.21 0.70
CA GLY A 251 -10.93 -21.76 -0.50
C GLY A 251 -11.86 -21.12 -1.54
N LYS A 252 -13.05 -21.71 -1.76
CA LYS A 252 -14.09 -21.09 -2.61
C LYS A 252 -14.53 -19.74 -2.04
N TRP A 253 -14.67 -19.67 -0.73
CA TRP A 253 -15.05 -18.45 -0.02
C TRP A 253 -13.97 -17.36 -0.08
N LEU A 254 -12.72 -17.70 0.30
CA LEU A 254 -11.53 -16.84 0.19
C LEU A 254 -11.37 -16.33 -1.24
N SER A 255 -11.58 -17.17 -2.25
CA SER A 255 -11.49 -16.73 -3.65
C SER A 255 -12.53 -15.69 -4.03
N LYS A 256 -13.73 -15.72 -3.43
CA LYS A 256 -14.81 -14.76 -3.69
C LYS A 256 -14.52 -13.42 -3.01
N VAL A 257 -14.11 -13.43 -1.75
CA VAL A 257 -13.77 -12.20 -1.00
C VAL A 257 -12.49 -11.56 -1.51
N ASN A 258 -11.41 -12.34 -1.64
CA ASN A 258 -10.15 -11.85 -2.21
C ASN A 258 -10.35 -11.37 -3.65
N GLY A 259 -11.25 -11.97 -4.43
CA GLY A 259 -11.57 -11.53 -5.79
C GLY A 259 -12.10 -10.09 -5.85
N VAL A 260 -12.96 -9.71 -4.90
CA VAL A 260 -13.48 -8.33 -4.79
C VAL A 260 -12.36 -7.37 -4.40
N GLU A 261 -11.54 -7.73 -3.41
CA GLU A 261 -10.42 -6.91 -2.93
C GLU A 261 -9.33 -6.73 -4.02
N ILE A 262 -8.99 -7.80 -4.75
CA ILE A 262 -8.02 -7.75 -5.86
C ILE A 262 -8.53 -6.83 -6.99
N ASN A 263 -9.82 -6.91 -7.34
CA ASN A 263 -10.39 -6.04 -8.36
C ASN A 263 -10.34 -4.57 -7.94
N GLN A 264 -10.70 -4.27 -6.69
CA GLN A 264 -10.65 -2.90 -6.17
C GLN A 264 -9.20 -2.37 -6.06
N LEU A 265 -8.24 -3.23 -5.70
CA LEU A 265 -6.82 -2.87 -5.69
C LEU A 265 -6.29 -2.59 -7.10
N SER A 266 -6.71 -3.40 -8.08
CA SER A 266 -6.38 -3.20 -9.49
C SER A 266 -6.93 -1.87 -10.03
N ASP A 267 -8.15 -1.48 -9.63
CA ASP A 267 -8.73 -0.18 -9.94
C ASP A 267 -7.92 0.96 -9.33
N CYS A 268 -7.57 0.86 -8.04
CA CYS A 268 -6.73 1.85 -7.36
C CYS A 268 -5.39 2.04 -8.07
N LYS A 269 -4.75 0.96 -8.51
CA LYS A 269 -3.49 0.99 -9.27
C LYS A 269 -3.62 1.72 -10.60
N GLN A 270 -4.71 1.49 -11.33
CA GLN A 270 -4.99 2.18 -12.59
C GLN A 270 -5.22 3.67 -12.35
N ARG A 271 -6.02 4.02 -11.34
CA ARG A 271 -6.32 5.42 -10.97
C ARG A 271 -5.08 6.20 -10.59
N ILE A 272 -4.23 5.66 -9.70
CA ILE A 272 -2.94 6.27 -9.35
C ILE A 272 -2.05 6.42 -10.59
N SER A 273 -2.00 5.43 -11.48
CA SER A 273 -1.19 5.51 -12.69
C SER A 273 -1.66 6.62 -13.64
N ARG A 274 -2.99 6.86 -13.75
CA ARG A 274 -3.56 7.97 -14.50
C ARG A 274 -3.18 9.33 -13.88
N LEU A 275 -3.26 9.45 -12.55
CA LEU A 275 -2.84 10.66 -11.84
C LEU A 275 -1.37 10.98 -12.06
N ILE A 276 -0.49 9.98 -11.93
CA ILE A 276 0.95 10.13 -12.19
C ILE A 276 1.20 10.60 -13.63
N HIS A 277 0.52 9.99 -14.60
CA HIS A 277 0.68 10.36 -16.02
C HIS A 277 0.20 11.79 -16.29
N SER A 278 -0.96 12.18 -15.75
CA SER A 278 -1.49 13.53 -15.88
C SER A 278 -0.57 14.57 -15.23
N PHE A 279 -0.06 14.28 -14.04
CA PHE A 279 0.86 15.16 -13.34
C PHE A 279 2.16 15.38 -14.13
N ASN A 280 2.83 14.30 -14.56
CA ASN A 280 4.08 14.39 -15.31
C ASN A 280 3.94 15.08 -16.67
N LYS A 281 2.77 14.99 -17.31
CA LYS A 281 2.51 15.64 -18.60
C LYS A 281 2.51 17.17 -18.48
N HIS A 282 2.01 17.69 -17.37
CA HIS A 282 1.76 19.13 -17.20
C HIS A 282 2.76 19.82 -16.26
N ILE A 283 3.32 19.08 -15.30
CA ILE A 283 4.28 19.59 -14.32
C ILE A 283 5.49 18.65 -14.37
N PRO A 284 6.45 18.89 -15.28
CA PRO A 284 7.68 18.12 -15.31
C PRO A 284 8.50 18.43 -14.05
N VAL A 285 8.94 17.37 -13.39
CA VAL A 285 9.73 17.42 -12.15
C VAL A 285 10.96 16.54 -12.33
N ALA A 286 12.15 17.01 -11.95
CA ALA A 286 13.40 16.31 -12.22
C ALA A 286 13.60 15.09 -11.33
N PHE A 287 13.24 15.19 -10.05
CA PHE A 287 13.37 14.08 -9.10
C PHE A 287 12.28 14.10 -8.02
N PRO A 288 11.72 12.93 -7.65
CA PRO A 288 10.72 12.84 -6.61
C PRO A 288 11.34 13.03 -5.21
N ASN A 289 10.68 13.81 -4.36
CA ASN A 289 11.01 13.88 -2.93
C ASN A 289 10.16 12.86 -2.16
N LYS A 290 10.81 11.88 -1.51
CA LYS A 290 10.15 10.76 -0.81
C LYS A 290 9.96 10.99 0.70
N GLY A 291 10.13 12.23 1.18
CA GLY A 291 9.95 12.60 2.57
C GLY A 291 8.57 13.13 2.93
N LEU A 292 8.33 13.33 4.23
CA LEU A 292 7.19 14.12 4.70
C LEU A 292 7.29 15.53 4.10
N PRO A 293 6.24 16.02 3.43
CA PRO A 293 6.28 17.33 2.82
C PRO A 293 6.38 18.43 3.89
N VAL A 294 7.33 19.35 3.72
CA VAL A 294 7.40 20.55 4.56
C VAL A 294 6.42 21.57 4.01
N LEU A 295 5.45 21.98 4.83
CA LEU A 295 4.45 22.98 4.45
C LEU A 295 5.08 24.38 4.39
N SER A 296 5.64 24.72 3.22
CA SER A 296 6.25 26.02 2.95
C SER A 296 5.22 27.16 3.00
N GLN A 297 5.69 28.42 3.13
CA GLN A 297 4.77 29.58 3.07
C GLN A 297 4.05 29.67 1.72
N LYS A 298 4.71 29.25 0.62
CA LYS A 298 4.11 29.20 -0.73
C LYS A 298 2.99 28.16 -0.79
N ALA A 299 3.23 26.96 -0.24
CA ALA A 299 2.22 25.92 -0.14
C ALA A 299 1.04 26.35 0.75
N LYS A 300 1.30 27.08 1.85
CA LYS A 300 0.27 27.62 2.75
C LYS A 300 -0.64 28.66 2.08
N ALA A 301 -0.07 29.50 1.22
CA ALA A 301 -0.84 30.52 0.49
C ALA A 301 -1.78 29.91 -0.55
N ASN A 302 -1.42 28.74 -1.11
CA ASN A 302 -2.25 28.05 -2.08
C ASN A 302 -3.14 27.00 -1.41
N ARG A 303 -4.46 27.21 -1.47
CA ARG A 303 -5.47 26.31 -0.88
C ARG A 303 -5.34 24.87 -1.38
N PHE A 304 -5.08 24.66 -2.68
CA PHE A 304 -5.03 23.32 -3.27
C PHE A 304 -3.81 22.54 -2.80
N TYR A 305 -2.64 23.20 -2.75
CA TYR A 305 -1.42 22.60 -2.20
C TYR A 305 -1.57 22.32 -0.71
N THR A 306 -2.16 23.25 0.05
CA THR A 306 -2.41 23.05 1.48
C THR A 306 -3.27 21.81 1.73
N THR A 307 -4.34 21.61 0.97
CA THR A 307 -5.21 20.43 1.15
C THR A 307 -4.48 19.14 0.79
N ILE A 308 -3.75 19.10 -0.33
CA ILE A 308 -2.95 17.92 -0.71
C ILE A 308 -1.90 17.61 0.36
N PHE A 309 -1.18 18.62 0.85
CA PHE A 309 -0.15 18.43 1.87
C PHE A 309 -0.74 17.90 3.18
N ARG A 310 -1.94 18.35 3.56
CA ARG A 310 -2.67 17.80 4.71
C ARG A 310 -3.03 16.34 4.49
N SER A 311 -3.57 15.98 3.33
CA SER A 311 -3.87 14.59 2.98
C SER A 311 -2.63 13.70 3.01
N ILE A 312 -1.48 14.20 2.54
CA ILE A 312 -0.19 13.51 2.63
C ILE A 312 0.22 13.29 4.09
N MET A 313 0.16 14.34 4.91
CA MET A 313 0.52 14.25 6.33
C MET A 313 -0.40 13.30 7.08
N GLU A 314 -1.71 13.38 6.87
CA GLU A 314 -2.69 12.44 7.43
C GLU A 314 -2.37 10.99 7.05
N TRP A 315 -2.04 10.74 5.78
CA TRP A 315 -1.63 9.41 5.33
C TRP A 315 -0.40 8.89 6.06
N TYR A 316 0.64 9.72 6.21
CA TYR A 316 1.84 9.30 6.92
C TYR A 316 1.65 9.14 8.43
N TYR A 317 0.79 9.95 9.07
CA TYR A 317 0.46 9.78 10.49
C TYR A 317 -0.37 8.51 10.72
N PHE A 318 -1.34 8.26 9.85
CA PHE A 318 -2.14 7.04 9.86
C PHE A 318 -1.27 5.78 9.70
N ASN A 319 -0.19 5.87 8.91
CA ASN A 319 0.73 4.75 8.68
C ASN A 319 1.88 4.66 9.70
N LYS A 320 2.04 5.63 10.61
CA LYS A 320 3.02 5.60 11.71
C LYS A 320 2.34 5.08 12.97
N ILE A 321 2.46 3.78 13.19
CA ILE A 321 2.19 3.13 14.47
C ILE A 321 3.03 3.82 15.57
N ASP A 322 2.37 4.22 16.65
CA ASP A 322 2.91 4.96 17.79
C ASP A 322 3.71 4.02 18.71
N TRP A 323 5.04 4.02 18.60
CA TRP A 323 5.93 3.21 19.45
C TRP A 323 5.93 3.64 20.93
N ARG A 324 5.25 4.75 21.27
CA ARG A 324 5.13 5.24 22.65
C ARG A 324 4.29 4.34 23.55
N ALA A 325 3.39 3.53 22.99
CA ALA A 325 2.62 2.56 23.77
C ALA A 325 3.51 1.45 24.37
N GLN A 326 4.60 1.09 23.70
CA GLN A 326 5.58 0.13 24.24
C GLN A 326 6.52 0.76 25.28
N GLU A 327 6.90 2.03 25.15
CA GLU A 327 7.70 2.72 26.18
C GLU A 327 6.94 2.88 27.50
N MET A 328 5.60 3.04 27.49
CA MET A 328 4.81 3.08 28.73
C MET A 328 4.73 1.71 29.45
N LEU A 329 4.85 0.60 28.72
CA LEU A 329 4.89 -0.75 29.31
C LEU A 329 6.26 -1.10 29.92
N PHE A 330 7.34 -0.44 29.48
CA PHE A 330 8.68 -0.56 30.09
C PHE A 330 9.01 0.55 31.11
N ALA A 331 8.09 1.49 31.36
CA ALA A 331 8.24 2.57 32.33
C ALA A 331 7.60 2.28 33.69
N ILE A 332 7.15 1.05 33.96
CA ILE A 332 6.77 0.61 35.30
C ILE A 332 7.98 -0.11 35.91
N LYS A 333 8.63 0.56 36.87
CA LYS A 333 9.60 -0.04 37.78
C LYS A 333 8.92 -0.40 39.09
#